data_AF-A0A957I243-F1
#
_entry.id   AF-A0A957I243-F1
#
_cell.length_a   1.000
_cell.length_b   1.000
_cell.length_c   1.000
_cell.angle_alpha   90.00
_cell.angle_beta   90.00
_cell.angle_gamma   90.00
#
_symmetry.space_group_name_H-M   'P 1'
#
loop_
_entity.id
_entity.type
_entity.pdbx_description
1 polymer ?
#
loop_
_entity_poly.entity_id
_entity_poly.type
_entity_poly.pdbx_seq_one_letter_code
_entity_poly.pdbx_strand_id
1 'polypeptide(L)'
;MKSSRLIAFFLVVFGVIWLTRINPQVSGATKAEQIISAFVTDNQLGVEKNTPEYLEFMKGILLGDYPELTGENSEYIHGQKELDLILEYATGEMSTLFKDYPVEPGIQEAIPEVNQLDNAVSSESLLAYSRTSAINYAYSWWNGQNSSYPDFGSSDCTNFISQTMRAGGFSIYGSGDGCRDESTQTEWYVESNSPPPWCLGSNRNWEWSTAWSVVYDFRRYFTYHHSYATELGWTTSYATAKDLLSPGDIVQLQQLQNGNWVSYHNMLVTAENATDLLLTYHSTDTRDKRLRDIPAGATQRYVLVRFP
;
A
#
# COMPACT_ATOMS: atom_id res chain seq x y z
N MET A 1 42.57 -17.29 77.91
CA MET A 1 43.65 -16.51 77.26
C MET A 1 43.83 -17.02 75.84
N LYS A 2 43.86 -16.10 74.85
CA LYS A 2 43.86 -16.31 73.38
C LYS A 2 42.49 -16.79 72.85
N SER A 3 41.93 -16.33 71.74
CA SER A 3 42.43 -15.49 70.64
C SER A 3 41.25 -14.93 69.82
N SER A 4 41.45 -13.72 69.32
CA SER A 4 40.74 -12.91 68.34
C SER A 4 40.02 -13.64 67.18
N ARG A 5 38.90 -13.07 66.71
CA ARG A 5 38.38 -13.30 65.35
C ARG A 5 38.40 -12.01 64.54
N LEU A 6 39.16 -12.05 63.45
CA LEU A 6 39.34 -11.05 62.40
C LEU A 6 38.07 -10.97 61.53
N ILE A 7 37.66 -9.75 61.18
CA ILE A 7 36.68 -9.45 60.13
C ILE A 7 37.48 -9.16 58.85
N ALA A 8 37.25 -9.92 57.78
CA ALA A 8 37.80 -9.66 56.46
C ALA A 8 36.64 -9.28 55.51
N PHE A 9 36.65 -8.03 55.04
CA PHE A 9 35.80 -7.56 53.94
C PHE A 9 36.52 -7.89 52.62
N PHE A 10 35.90 -8.69 51.75
CA PHE A 10 36.29 -8.82 50.35
C PHE A 10 35.34 -7.98 49.49
N LEU A 11 35.85 -6.89 48.92
CA LEU A 11 35.22 -6.16 47.82
C LEU A 11 35.61 -6.87 46.51
N VAL A 12 34.62 -7.38 45.77
CA VAL A 12 34.80 -7.86 44.41
C VAL A 12 34.13 -6.86 43.47
N VAL A 13 34.96 -6.15 42.70
CA VAL A 13 34.53 -5.29 41.59
C VAL A 13 34.53 -6.14 40.32
N PHE A 14 33.36 -6.44 39.77
CA PHE A 14 33.23 -6.95 38.40
C PHE A 14 32.92 -5.78 37.47
N GLY A 15 33.96 -5.28 36.78
CA GLY A 15 33.79 -4.44 35.60
C GLY A 15 33.54 -5.33 34.39
N VAL A 16 32.35 -5.28 33.80
CA VAL A 16 32.05 -5.89 32.51
C VAL A 16 32.14 -4.79 31.45
N ILE A 17 33.21 -4.80 30.65
CA ILE A 17 33.34 -3.97 29.46
C ILE A 17 32.65 -4.73 28.32
N TRP A 18 31.44 -4.32 27.95
CA TRP A 18 30.80 -4.73 26.71
C TRP A 18 31.32 -3.86 25.56
N LEU A 19 32.22 -4.42 24.76
CA LEU A 19 32.56 -3.89 23.44
C LEU A 19 31.62 -4.54 22.42
N THR A 20 30.52 -3.87 22.08
CA THR A 20 29.68 -4.29 20.95
C THR A 20 30.34 -3.87 19.64
N ARG A 21 30.72 -4.87 18.83
CA ARG A 21 31.07 -4.65 17.42
C ARG A 21 29.78 -4.26 16.68
N ILE A 22 29.71 -3.03 16.19
CA ILE A 22 28.60 -2.54 15.38
C ILE A 22 28.73 -3.15 13.98
N ASN A 23 27.74 -3.95 13.61
CA ASN A 23 27.55 -4.48 12.26
C ASN A 23 26.89 -3.37 11.41
N PRO A 24 27.45 -2.92 10.28
CA PRO A 24 26.97 -1.72 9.58
C PRO A 24 25.54 -1.83 9.02
N GLN A 25 25.04 -3.04 8.77
CA GLN A 25 23.64 -3.32 8.38
C GLN A 25 22.64 -3.09 9.53
N VAL A 26 23.09 -3.06 10.78
CA VAL A 26 22.26 -2.86 11.98
C VAL A 26 22.04 -1.36 12.27
N SER A 27 22.79 -0.46 11.64
CA SER A 27 22.80 0.98 12.00
C SER A 27 21.59 1.78 11.46
N GLY A 28 20.99 1.36 10.34
CA GLY A 28 19.81 2.03 9.74
C GLY A 28 18.50 1.61 10.40
N ALA A 29 18.26 0.30 10.52
CA ALA A 29 17.07 -0.26 11.17
C ALA A 29 16.94 0.20 12.62
N THR A 30 18.05 0.36 13.34
CA THR A 30 18.04 0.86 14.72
C THR A 30 17.64 2.32 14.83
N LYS A 31 17.93 3.16 13.83
CA LYS A 31 17.53 4.58 13.86
C LYS A 31 16.04 4.75 13.57
N ALA A 32 15.52 4.08 12.53
CA ALA A 32 14.10 4.11 12.21
C ALA A 32 13.26 3.57 13.38
N GLU A 33 13.67 2.43 13.96
CA GLU A 33 13.02 1.85 15.14
C GLU A 33 13.02 2.81 16.34
N GLN A 34 14.13 3.52 16.59
CA GLN A 34 14.21 4.52 17.67
C GLN A 34 13.24 5.68 17.45
N ILE A 35 13.19 6.23 16.23
CA ILE A 35 12.29 7.33 15.87
C ILE A 35 10.83 6.91 16.06
N ILE A 36 10.45 5.75 15.51
CA ILE A 36 9.09 5.21 15.63
C ILE A 36 8.74 4.93 17.10
N SER A 37 9.66 4.35 17.86
CA SER A 37 9.44 4.05 19.29
C SER A 37 9.26 5.33 20.11
N ALA A 38 10.02 6.39 19.80
CA ALA A 38 9.85 7.69 20.43
C ALA A 38 8.46 8.26 20.12
N PHE A 39 8.05 8.28 18.86
CA PHE A 39 6.72 8.74 18.46
C PHE A 39 5.59 7.97 19.15
N VAL A 40 5.67 6.63 19.19
CA VAL A 40 4.68 5.77 19.86
C VAL A 40 4.61 6.09 21.36
N THR A 41 5.75 6.34 22.00
CA THR A 41 5.83 6.64 23.43
C THR A 41 5.27 8.03 23.74
N ASP A 42 5.71 9.04 23.01
CA ASP A 42 5.32 10.44 23.23
C ASP A 42 3.82 10.64 23.00
N ASN A 43 3.24 9.92 22.04
CA ASN A 43 1.82 9.99 21.69
C ASN A 43 0.96 8.92 22.37
N GLN A 44 1.56 8.07 23.23
CA GLN A 44 0.85 7.05 24.03
C GLN A 44 -0.04 6.12 23.18
N LEU A 45 0.44 5.74 21.99
CA LEU A 45 -0.38 5.00 21.01
C LEU A 45 -0.70 3.56 21.43
N GLY A 46 0.06 2.99 22.39
CA GLY A 46 -0.19 1.65 22.91
C GLY A 46 -0.05 0.52 21.88
N VAL A 47 0.67 0.75 20.78
CA VAL A 47 0.91 -0.26 19.74
C VAL A 47 2.14 -1.11 20.08
N GLU A 48 1.97 -2.43 20.09
CA GLU A 48 3.02 -3.39 20.46
C GLU A 48 3.53 -4.15 19.23
N LYS A 49 4.85 -4.32 19.12
CA LYS A 49 5.45 -4.99 17.97
C LYS A 49 4.89 -6.41 17.78
N ASN A 50 4.66 -6.80 16.52
CA ASN A 50 4.06 -8.08 16.10
C ASN A 50 2.56 -8.27 16.43
N THR A 51 1.82 -7.20 16.75
CA THR A 51 0.35 -7.26 16.82
C THR A 51 -0.28 -6.76 15.50
N PRO A 52 -1.55 -7.12 15.21
CA PRO A 52 -2.27 -6.56 14.07
C PRO A 52 -2.33 -5.03 14.09
N GLU A 53 -2.51 -4.42 15.26
CA GLU A 53 -2.56 -2.97 15.43
C GLU A 53 -1.24 -2.31 15.06
N TYR A 54 -0.11 -2.97 15.33
CA TYR A 54 1.21 -2.50 14.92
C TYR A 54 1.41 -2.59 13.40
N LEU A 55 0.88 -3.62 12.75
CA LEU A 55 0.93 -3.72 11.28
C LEU A 55 0.04 -2.65 10.63
N GLU A 56 -1.15 -2.39 11.17
CA GLU A 56 -1.99 -1.28 10.70
C GLU A 56 -1.30 0.08 10.95
N PHE A 57 -0.57 0.22 12.07
CA PHE A 57 0.26 1.40 12.31
C PHE A 57 1.38 1.56 11.26
N MET A 58 2.12 0.48 10.95
CA MET A 58 3.15 0.49 9.90
C MET A 58 2.55 0.84 8.53
N LYS A 59 1.39 0.26 8.19
CA LYS A 59 0.66 0.58 6.96
C LYS A 59 0.24 2.05 6.93
N GLY A 60 -0.24 2.59 8.06
CA GLY A 60 -0.58 4.01 8.19
C GLY A 60 0.63 4.93 7.99
N ILE A 61 1.83 4.55 8.45
CA ILE A 61 3.07 5.28 8.12
C ILE A 61 3.28 5.29 6.60
N LEU A 62 3.18 4.13 5.94
CA LEU A 62 3.35 4.03 4.48
C LEU A 62 2.29 4.83 3.71
N LEU A 63 1.09 4.98 4.27
CA LEU A 63 0.01 5.79 3.70
C LEU A 63 0.07 7.28 4.10
N GLY A 64 1.03 7.69 4.93
CA GLY A 64 1.18 9.07 5.39
C GLY A 64 0.07 9.50 6.36
N ASP A 65 -0.47 8.60 7.16
CA ASP A 65 -1.46 8.90 8.20
C ASP A 65 -0.83 9.55 9.44
N TYR A 66 0.51 9.50 9.53
CA TYR A 66 1.31 10.12 10.58
C TYR A 66 2.26 11.17 9.96
N PRO A 67 1.77 12.40 9.68
CA PRO A 67 2.58 13.46 9.08
C PRO A 67 3.78 13.86 9.97
N GLU A 68 3.72 13.60 11.27
CA GLU A 68 4.82 13.75 12.21
C GLU A 68 5.98 12.80 11.90
N LEU A 69 5.76 11.72 11.15
CA LEU A 69 6.80 10.76 10.71
C LEU A 69 7.11 10.84 9.21
N THR A 70 6.27 11.52 8.42
CA THR A 70 6.31 11.42 6.96
C THR A 70 6.23 12.75 6.23
N GLY A 71 5.71 13.80 6.88
CA GLY A 71 5.49 15.10 6.27
C GLY A 71 6.72 16.00 6.28
N GLU A 72 6.70 17.03 5.43
CA GLU A 72 7.80 17.99 5.27
C GLU A 72 8.13 18.78 6.55
N ASN A 73 7.15 18.95 7.44
CA ASN A 73 7.29 19.66 8.72
C ASN A 73 7.33 18.70 9.93
N SER A 74 7.80 17.48 9.71
CA SER A 74 7.92 16.47 10.75
C SER A 74 8.80 16.93 11.93
N GLU A 75 8.35 16.63 13.15
CA GLU A 75 9.13 16.84 14.38
C GLU A 75 10.16 15.72 14.62
N TYR A 76 9.97 14.56 14.00
CA TYR A 76 10.73 13.33 14.25
C TYR A 76 11.74 12.99 13.15
N ILE A 77 11.55 13.49 11.94
CA ILE A 77 12.44 13.27 10.79
C ILE A 77 12.88 14.59 10.15
N HIS A 78 14.09 14.58 9.62
CA HIS A 78 14.77 15.74 9.06
C HIS A 78 15.30 15.42 7.66
N GLY A 79 14.38 15.39 6.70
CA GLY A 79 14.64 15.25 5.27
C GLY A 79 14.59 13.81 4.75
N GLN A 80 14.79 13.67 3.44
CA GLN A 80 14.50 12.43 2.69
C GLN A 80 15.25 11.20 3.23
N LYS A 81 16.48 11.35 3.71
CA LYS A 81 17.26 10.21 4.21
C LYS A 81 16.63 9.53 5.43
N GLU A 82 16.03 10.31 6.32
CA GLU A 82 15.35 9.76 7.50
C GLU A 82 13.97 9.23 7.13
N LEU A 83 13.28 9.89 6.19
CA LEU A 83 12.05 9.35 5.59
C LEU A 83 12.30 7.96 4.97
N ASP A 84 13.34 7.82 4.14
CA ASP A 84 13.67 6.55 3.49
C ASP A 84 13.94 5.43 4.52
N LEU A 85 14.60 5.74 5.64
CA LEU A 85 14.81 4.78 6.73
C LEU A 85 13.50 4.33 7.39
N ILE A 86 12.56 5.26 7.61
CA ILE A 86 11.25 4.96 8.18
C ILE A 86 10.42 4.11 7.21
N LEU A 87 10.42 4.45 5.93
CA LEU A 87 9.71 3.69 4.89
C LEU A 87 10.31 2.29 4.73
N GLU A 88 11.64 2.16 4.72
CA GLU A 88 12.33 0.87 4.70
C GLU A 88 11.96 0.00 5.91
N TYR A 89 11.94 0.59 7.11
CA TYR A 89 11.55 -0.13 8.33
C TYR A 89 10.09 -0.59 8.28
N ALA A 90 9.15 0.31 7.97
CA ALA A 90 7.73 -0.03 7.89
C ALA A 90 7.45 -1.09 6.81
N THR A 91 8.11 -0.99 5.64
CA THR A 91 8.05 -2.01 4.58
C THR A 91 8.57 -3.37 5.07
N GLY A 92 9.68 -3.36 5.82
CA GLY A 92 10.27 -4.56 6.39
C GLY A 92 9.35 -5.29 7.37
N GLU A 93 8.70 -4.55 8.27
CA GLU A 93 7.73 -5.11 9.23
C GLU A 93 6.50 -5.67 8.51
N MET A 94 6.07 -5.02 7.43
CA MET A 94 4.93 -5.46 6.61
C MET A 94 5.24 -6.63 5.67
N SER A 95 6.52 -6.97 5.47
CA SER A 95 6.95 -7.93 4.44
C SER A 95 6.30 -9.31 4.54
N THR A 96 5.96 -9.75 5.76
CA THR A 96 5.29 -11.03 5.98
C THR A 96 3.86 -11.07 5.43
N LEU A 97 3.16 -9.93 5.39
CA LEU A 97 1.82 -9.80 4.81
C LEU A 97 1.86 -9.85 3.28
N PHE A 98 2.99 -9.49 2.69
CA PHE A 98 3.16 -9.36 1.24
C PHE A 98 4.07 -10.42 0.63
N LYS A 99 4.50 -11.41 1.41
CA LYS A 99 5.43 -12.46 0.97
C LYS A 99 4.94 -13.25 -0.25
N ASP A 100 3.63 -13.39 -0.39
CA ASP A 100 2.97 -14.15 -1.46
C ASP A 100 2.48 -13.22 -2.58
N TYR A 101 2.72 -11.91 -2.47
CA TYR A 101 2.33 -10.97 -3.52
C TYR A 101 3.25 -11.16 -4.74
N PRO A 102 2.70 -11.03 -5.96
CA PRO A 102 3.50 -11.16 -7.17
C PRO A 102 4.66 -10.15 -7.20
N VAL A 103 5.86 -10.66 -7.44
CA VAL A 103 7.02 -9.81 -7.77
C VAL A 103 6.83 -9.27 -9.18
N GLU A 104 7.01 -7.97 -9.33
CA GLU A 104 6.75 -7.30 -10.59
C GLU A 104 8.02 -7.17 -11.44
N PRO A 105 7.94 -7.42 -12.76
CA PRO A 105 9.04 -7.07 -13.65
C PRO A 105 9.31 -5.56 -13.57
N GLY A 106 10.55 -5.16 -13.88
CA GLY A 106 10.93 -3.74 -13.85
C GLY A 106 10.02 -2.87 -14.72
N ILE A 107 9.22 -2.02 -14.08
CA ILE A 107 8.42 -0.98 -14.74
C ILE A 107 9.37 0.17 -15.11
N GLN A 108 9.14 0.82 -16.25
CA GLN A 108 9.91 2.01 -16.63
C GLN A 108 9.46 3.23 -15.81
N GLU A 109 10.38 4.17 -15.58
CA GLU A 109 10.02 5.43 -14.93
C GLU A 109 9.08 6.22 -15.85
N ALA A 110 8.04 6.82 -15.27
CA ALA A 110 7.07 7.63 -15.98
C ALA A 110 7.70 8.97 -16.36
N ILE A 111 7.68 9.28 -17.67
CA ILE A 111 8.27 10.50 -18.22
C ILE A 111 7.15 11.39 -18.77
N PRO A 112 7.00 12.64 -18.29
CA PRO A 112 5.96 13.56 -18.75
C PRO A 112 5.96 13.81 -20.27
N GLU A 113 7.14 13.90 -20.88
CA GLU A 113 7.32 14.32 -22.26
C GLU A 113 6.89 13.27 -23.29
N VAL A 114 6.97 11.97 -22.96
CA VAL A 114 6.68 10.88 -23.91
C VAL A 114 5.17 10.64 -24.05
N ASN A 115 4.39 10.91 -22.99
CA ASN A 115 2.95 10.65 -22.95
C ASN A 115 2.08 11.68 -23.70
N GLN A 116 2.66 12.76 -24.24
CA GLN A 116 1.94 13.71 -25.09
C GLN A 116 1.83 13.26 -26.57
N LEU A 117 2.60 12.24 -26.96
CA LEU A 117 2.67 11.75 -28.35
C LEU A 117 1.62 10.67 -28.69
N ASP A 118 0.90 10.12 -27.71
CA ASP A 118 -0.07 9.03 -27.91
C ASP A 118 -1.49 9.48 -28.29
N ASN A 119 -1.64 10.65 -28.94
CA ASN A 119 -2.92 11.13 -29.48
C ASN A 119 -3.40 10.37 -30.74
N ALA A 120 -3.01 9.10 -30.89
CA ALA A 120 -3.45 8.24 -31.99
C ALA A 120 -3.82 6.84 -31.48
N VAL A 121 -4.86 6.75 -30.63
CA VAL A 121 -5.55 5.48 -30.36
C VAL A 121 -7.01 5.59 -30.81
N SER A 122 -7.43 4.59 -31.58
CA SER A 122 -8.67 4.52 -32.34
C SER A 122 -9.93 4.70 -31.49
N SER A 123 -10.85 5.51 -32.02
CA SER A 123 -12.11 5.99 -31.46
C SER A 123 -13.19 4.93 -31.13
N GLU A 124 -12.89 3.64 -31.14
CA GLU A 124 -13.92 2.59 -30.93
C GLU A 124 -13.91 1.90 -29.56
N SER A 125 -12.83 1.99 -28.76
CA SER A 125 -12.82 1.46 -27.37
C SER A 125 -12.96 2.52 -26.27
N LEU A 126 -12.98 3.81 -26.63
CA LEU A 126 -13.02 4.98 -25.73
C LEU A 126 -14.42 5.28 -25.14
N LEU A 127 -15.44 4.43 -25.34
CA LEU A 127 -16.85 4.81 -25.15
C LEU A 127 -17.60 4.18 -23.96
N ALA A 128 -16.94 3.47 -23.04
CA ALA A 128 -17.66 2.77 -21.96
C ALA A 128 -17.36 3.23 -20.52
N TYR A 129 -16.18 3.81 -20.24
CA TYR A 129 -15.83 4.19 -18.86
C TYR A 129 -16.36 5.59 -18.51
N SER A 130 -17.31 5.64 -17.58
CA SER A 130 -17.79 6.86 -16.94
C SER A 130 -16.95 7.16 -15.70
N ARG A 131 -15.93 8.01 -15.88
CA ARG A 131 -15.13 8.60 -14.78
C ARG A 131 -16.03 9.17 -13.68
N THR A 132 -17.06 9.92 -14.06
CA THR A 132 -18.03 10.50 -13.13
C THR A 132 -18.76 9.45 -12.30
N SER A 133 -19.18 8.34 -12.90
CA SER A 133 -19.88 7.26 -12.17
C SER A 133 -18.94 6.56 -11.19
N ALA A 134 -17.69 6.30 -11.58
CA ALA A 134 -16.68 5.72 -10.70
C ALA A 134 -16.39 6.62 -9.49
N ILE A 135 -16.21 7.92 -9.72
CA ILE A 135 -15.96 8.92 -8.66
C ILE A 135 -17.19 9.04 -7.74
N ASN A 136 -18.40 9.10 -8.29
CA ASN A 136 -19.62 9.16 -7.48
C ASN A 136 -19.80 7.91 -6.61
N TYR A 137 -19.45 6.73 -7.14
CA TYR A 137 -19.43 5.51 -6.35
C TYR A 137 -18.43 5.62 -5.20
N ALA A 138 -17.20 6.04 -5.49
CA ALA A 138 -16.17 6.21 -4.47
C ALA A 138 -16.64 7.18 -3.37
N TYR A 139 -17.22 8.33 -3.72
CA TYR A 139 -17.77 9.27 -2.74
C TYR A 139 -18.98 8.76 -1.97
N SER A 140 -19.70 7.77 -2.48
CA SER A 140 -20.83 7.16 -1.77
C SER A 140 -20.37 6.11 -0.76
N TRP A 141 -19.24 5.45 -1.04
CA TRP A 141 -18.82 4.26 -0.30
C TRP A 141 -17.47 4.39 0.41
N TRP A 142 -16.75 5.52 0.31
CA TRP A 142 -15.42 5.68 0.91
C TRP A 142 -15.33 5.39 2.42
N ASN A 143 -16.45 5.51 3.15
CA ASN A 143 -16.55 5.31 4.60
C ASN A 143 -17.54 4.22 5.00
N GLY A 144 -17.71 3.22 4.14
CA GLY A 144 -18.59 2.10 4.44
C GLY A 144 -18.53 1.00 3.40
N GLN A 145 -19.12 -0.13 3.74
CA GLN A 145 -19.10 -1.28 2.85
C GLN A 145 -20.40 -1.41 2.06
N ASN A 146 -20.25 -1.64 0.76
CA ASN A 146 -21.38 -2.03 -0.06
C ASN A 146 -21.66 -3.52 0.11
N SER A 147 -22.77 -3.85 0.80
CA SER A 147 -23.20 -5.23 1.07
C SER A 147 -23.51 -6.07 -0.19
N SER A 148 -23.47 -5.46 -1.37
CA SER A 148 -23.57 -6.17 -2.66
C SER A 148 -22.25 -6.86 -3.07
N TYR A 149 -21.21 -6.76 -2.24
CA TYR A 149 -19.86 -7.27 -2.48
C TYR A 149 -19.29 -7.94 -1.22
N PRO A 150 -18.25 -8.79 -1.33
CA PRO A 150 -17.55 -9.34 -0.18
C PRO A 150 -16.86 -8.27 0.66
N ASP A 151 -16.77 -8.54 1.97
CA ASP A 151 -16.05 -7.75 2.96
C ASP A 151 -14.63 -8.32 3.13
N PHE A 152 -13.60 -7.56 2.75
CA PHE A 152 -12.20 -7.95 2.94
C PHE A 152 -11.52 -7.29 4.16
N GLY A 153 -12.29 -6.66 5.05
CA GLY A 153 -11.78 -5.99 6.25
C GLY A 153 -10.74 -4.93 5.90
N SER A 154 -9.57 -4.96 6.55
CA SER A 154 -8.49 -3.98 6.30
C SER A 154 -7.74 -4.18 4.97
N SER A 155 -8.02 -5.28 4.25
CA SER A 155 -7.42 -5.61 2.95
C SER A 155 -8.35 -5.29 1.76
N ASP A 156 -9.16 -4.24 1.89
CA ASP A 156 -10.26 -3.95 0.95
C ASP A 156 -9.92 -3.01 -0.21
N CYS A 157 -8.69 -2.50 -0.28
CA CYS A 157 -8.32 -1.45 -1.26
C CYS A 157 -8.70 -1.81 -2.71
N THR A 158 -8.27 -2.97 -3.21
CA THR A 158 -8.58 -3.39 -4.59
C THR A 158 -10.06 -3.75 -4.76
N ASN A 159 -10.71 -4.35 -3.76
CA ASN A 159 -12.13 -4.67 -3.83
C ASN A 159 -12.94 -3.39 -4.01
N PHE A 160 -12.69 -2.36 -3.20
CA PHE A 160 -13.29 -1.05 -3.36
C PHE A 160 -13.03 -0.45 -4.75
N ILE A 161 -11.78 -0.46 -5.21
CA ILE A 161 -11.45 0.07 -6.54
C ILE A 161 -12.14 -0.73 -7.65
N SER A 162 -12.20 -2.06 -7.57
CA SER A 162 -12.96 -2.88 -8.52
C SER A 162 -14.44 -2.53 -8.54
N GLN A 163 -15.04 -2.26 -7.38
CA GLN A 163 -16.42 -1.74 -7.32
C GLN A 163 -16.55 -0.38 -8.01
N THR A 164 -15.59 0.54 -7.83
CA THR A 164 -15.59 1.83 -8.53
C THR A 164 -15.48 1.66 -10.05
N MET A 165 -14.64 0.74 -10.54
CA MET A 165 -14.52 0.44 -11.96
C MET A 165 -15.82 -0.15 -12.53
N ARG A 166 -16.47 -1.05 -11.78
CA ARG A 166 -17.76 -1.64 -12.17
C ARG A 166 -18.85 -0.58 -12.25
N ALA A 167 -18.92 0.32 -11.26
CA ALA A 167 -19.83 1.46 -11.29
C ALA A 167 -19.50 2.45 -12.41
N GLY A 168 -18.22 2.53 -12.80
CA GLY A 168 -17.71 3.24 -13.97
C GLY A 168 -18.12 2.63 -15.31
N GLY A 169 -18.75 1.45 -15.34
CA GLY A 169 -19.27 0.85 -16.57
C GLY A 169 -18.50 -0.36 -17.09
N PHE A 170 -17.45 -0.81 -16.40
CA PHE A 170 -16.79 -2.07 -16.74
C PHE A 170 -17.66 -3.27 -16.35
N SER A 171 -17.87 -4.18 -17.30
CA SER A 171 -18.55 -5.45 -17.07
C SER A 171 -17.59 -6.47 -16.47
N ILE A 172 -18.13 -7.30 -15.58
CA ILE A 172 -17.44 -8.48 -15.07
C ILE A 172 -17.17 -9.45 -16.24
N TYR A 173 -15.99 -10.09 -16.21
CA TYR A 173 -15.61 -11.12 -17.16
C TYR A 173 -14.93 -12.28 -16.42
N GLY A 174 -15.40 -13.50 -16.66
CA GLY A 174 -15.02 -14.69 -15.90
C GLY A 174 -16.19 -15.26 -15.13
N SER A 175 -16.06 -16.51 -14.70
CA SER A 175 -17.12 -17.24 -13.98
C SER A 175 -16.59 -18.13 -12.86
N GLY A 176 -15.27 -18.25 -12.72
CA GLY A 176 -14.64 -19.07 -11.70
C GLY A 176 -14.82 -20.58 -11.85
N ASP A 177 -14.40 -21.30 -10.81
CA ASP A 177 -14.39 -22.76 -10.69
C ASP A 177 -15.47 -23.34 -9.75
N GLY A 178 -16.29 -22.48 -9.16
CA GLY A 178 -17.36 -22.82 -8.21
C GLY A 178 -16.92 -22.87 -6.74
N CYS A 179 -15.66 -22.55 -6.42
CA CYS A 179 -15.17 -22.50 -5.05
C CYS A 179 -14.91 -21.07 -4.56
N ARG A 180 -13.68 -20.56 -4.66
CA ARG A 180 -13.29 -19.35 -3.92
C ARG A 180 -12.47 -18.41 -4.79
N ASP A 181 -11.36 -17.89 -4.27
CA ASP A 181 -10.47 -17.04 -5.03
C ASP A 181 -9.79 -17.86 -6.13
N GLU A 182 -9.93 -17.41 -7.37
CA GLU A 182 -9.17 -17.92 -8.50
C GLU A 182 -7.98 -17.00 -8.78
N SER A 183 -6.76 -17.55 -8.78
CA SER A 183 -5.57 -16.78 -9.17
C SER A 183 -5.51 -16.60 -10.68
N THR A 184 -5.92 -15.43 -11.16
CA THR A 184 -5.98 -15.12 -12.59
C THR A 184 -5.86 -13.62 -12.88
N GLN A 185 -5.24 -13.30 -14.02
CA GLN A 185 -5.08 -11.95 -14.56
C GLN A 185 -5.91 -11.73 -15.84
N THR A 186 -6.54 -12.79 -16.35
CA THR A 186 -7.36 -12.78 -17.56
C THR A 186 -8.84 -12.68 -17.26
N GLU A 187 -9.24 -12.84 -16.00
CA GLU A 187 -10.62 -12.72 -15.55
C GLU A 187 -10.73 -11.70 -14.42
N TRP A 188 -11.81 -10.92 -14.41
CA TRP A 188 -12.13 -9.91 -13.41
C TRP A 188 -13.60 -10.06 -13.03
N TYR A 189 -13.85 -10.80 -11.95
CA TYR A 189 -15.19 -11.12 -11.50
C TYR A 189 -15.30 -11.17 -9.98
N VAL A 190 -16.52 -10.94 -9.51
CA VAL A 190 -16.97 -11.26 -8.16
C VAL A 190 -18.45 -11.59 -8.20
N GLU A 191 -18.84 -12.72 -7.62
CA GLU A 191 -20.22 -13.19 -7.63
C GLU A 191 -20.57 -13.87 -6.31
N SER A 192 -21.85 -13.81 -5.94
CA SER A 192 -22.36 -14.59 -4.81
C SER A 192 -22.23 -16.08 -5.12
N ASN A 193 -21.69 -16.85 -4.18
CA ASN A 193 -21.45 -18.27 -4.35
C ASN A 193 -22.18 -19.11 -3.28
N SER A 194 -22.53 -20.35 -3.65
CA SER A 194 -22.97 -21.41 -2.74
C SER A 194 -21.98 -22.56 -2.84
N PRO A 195 -20.76 -22.42 -2.28
CA PRO A 195 -19.68 -23.34 -2.58
C PRO A 195 -19.91 -24.71 -1.91
N PRO A 196 -19.27 -25.76 -2.43
CA PRO A 196 -19.28 -27.07 -1.80
C PRO A 196 -18.81 -27.05 -0.32
N PRO A 197 -19.24 -28.00 0.52
CA PRO A 197 -18.87 -28.03 1.94
C PRO A 197 -17.36 -28.11 2.21
N TRP A 198 -16.58 -28.64 1.26
CA TRP A 198 -15.12 -28.74 1.36
C TRP A 198 -14.38 -27.44 1.02
N CYS A 199 -15.07 -26.44 0.45
CA CYS A 199 -14.51 -25.13 0.15
C CYS A 199 -14.61 -24.24 1.43
N LEU A 200 -13.52 -24.23 2.23
CA LEU A 200 -13.47 -23.73 3.63
C LEU A 200 -12.61 -22.47 3.83
N GLY A 201 -13.00 -21.61 4.79
CA GLY A 201 -12.38 -20.31 5.17
C GLY A 201 -13.25 -19.07 4.88
N SER A 202 -12.70 -17.86 4.96
CA SER A 202 -13.43 -16.58 4.88
C SER A 202 -14.06 -16.29 3.51
N ASN A 203 -15.07 -15.41 3.50
CA ASN A 203 -15.83 -15.00 2.30
C ASN A 203 -16.36 -16.15 1.43
N ARG A 204 -16.58 -17.34 2.00
CA ARG A 204 -17.00 -18.53 1.23
C ARG A 204 -18.30 -18.35 0.45
N ASN A 205 -19.18 -17.44 0.83
CA ASN A 205 -20.41 -17.17 0.07
C ASN A 205 -20.17 -16.25 -1.14
N TRP A 206 -18.90 -16.06 -1.52
CA TRP A 206 -18.45 -15.30 -2.66
C TRP A 206 -17.40 -16.11 -3.42
N GLU A 207 -17.33 -15.86 -4.72
CA GLU A 207 -16.30 -16.33 -5.62
C GLU A 207 -15.77 -15.12 -6.40
N TRP A 208 -14.44 -15.04 -6.56
CA TRP A 208 -13.83 -13.87 -7.18
C TRP A 208 -12.48 -14.22 -7.80
N SER A 209 -12.06 -13.45 -8.81
CA SER A 209 -10.70 -13.55 -9.32
C SER A 209 -9.73 -12.70 -8.51
N THR A 210 -8.44 -13.07 -8.47
CA THR A 210 -7.43 -12.20 -7.86
C THR A 210 -7.31 -10.86 -8.57
N ALA A 211 -7.64 -10.74 -9.86
CA ALA A 211 -7.74 -9.42 -10.49
C ALA A 211 -8.81 -8.51 -9.85
N TRP A 212 -9.81 -9.07 -9.16
CA TRP A 212 -10.80 -8.29 -8.42
C TRP A 212 -10.25 -7.75 -7.08
N SER A 213 -9.37 -8.52 -6.41
CA SER A 213 -8.98 -8.26 -5.01
C SER A 213 -7.49 -7.98 -4.78
N VAL A 214 -6.62 -8.21 -5.76
CA VAL A 214 -5.15 -8.06 -5.67
C VAL A 214 -4.66 -6.94 -6.59
N VAL A 215 -3.85 -6.04 -6.04
CA VAL A 215 -3.42 -4.79 -6.70
C VAL A 215 -2.71 -5.03 -8.03
N TYR A 216 -1.76 -5.97 -8.04
CA TYR A 216 -1.01 -6.31 -9.25
C TYR A 216 -1.90 -6.95 -10.32
N ASP A 217 -2.70 -7.96 -9.95
CA ASP A 217 -3.55 -8.67 -10.90
C ASP A 217 -4.64 -7.76 -11.48
N PHE A 218 -5.20 -6.85 -10.67
CA PHE A 218 -6.08 -5.78 -11.12
C PHE A 218 -5.42 -4.98 -12.24
N ARG A 219 -4.20 -4.48 -12.02
CA ARG A 219 -3.50 -3.67 -13.02
C ARG A 219 -3.26 -4.48 -14.29
N ARG A 220 -2.77 -5.72 -14.16
CA ARG A 220 -2.49 -6.61 -15.29
C ARG A 220 -3.73 -6.89 -16.13
N TYR A 221 -4.88 -7.12 -15.50
CA TYR A 221 -6.15 -7.30 -16.18
C TYR A 221 -6.50 -6.07 -17.03
N PHE A 222 -6.51 -4.87 -16.42
CA PHE A 222 -6.93 -3.64 -17.09
C PHE A 222 -5.92 -3.14 -18.13
N THR A 223 -4.62 -3.30 -17.92
CA THR A 223 -3.60 -2.74 -18.82
C THR A 223 -3.12 -3.72 -19.89
N TYR A 224 -2.79 -4.96 -19.51
CA TYR A 224 -2.09 -5.89 -20.41
C TYR A 224 -3.04 -6.88 -21.09
N HIS A 225 -3.98 -7.45 -20.32
CA HIS A 225 -4.83 -8.51 -20.85
C HIS A 225 -6.02 -7.99 -21.66
N HIS A 226 -6.54 -6.80 -21.33
CA HIS A 226 -7.72 -6.23 -22.00
C HIS A 226 -7.49 -4.84 -22.61
N SER A 227 -6.35 -4.21 -22.36
CA SER A 227 -6.04 -2.87 -22.90
C SER A 227 -7.12 -1.81 -22.59
N TYR A 228 -7.79 -1.94 -21.44
CA TYR A 228 -8.77 -0.99 -20.92
C TYR A 228 -8.14 0.25 -20.28
N ALA A 229 -6.86 0.16 -19.92
CA ALA A 229 -6.08 1.23 -19.32
C ALA A 229 -4.64 1.19 -19.83
N THR A 230 -3.89 2.28 -19.62
CA THR A 230 -2.47 2.40 -19.96
C THR A 230 -1.64 2.48 -18.68
N GLU A 231 -0.63 1.62 -18.56
CA GLU A 231 0.41 1.75 -17.52
C GLU A 231 1.42 2.81 -17.98
N LEU A 232 1.45 3.97 -17.31
CA LEU A 232 2.35 5.08 -17.69
C LEU A 232 3.75 4.96 -17.08
N GLY A 233 3.97 3.98 -16.21
CA GLY A 233 5.23 3.76 -15.50
C GLY A 233 5.15 4.08 -14.00
N TRP A 234 6.31 4.14 -13.35
CA TRP A 234 6.44 4.50 -11.94
C TRP A 234 7.04 5.90 -11.73
N THR A 235 6.74 6.55 -10.61
CA THR A 235 7.43 7.78 -10.20
C THR A 235 7.43 7.93 -8.68
N THR A 236 8.39 8.67 -8.12
CA THR A 236 8.38 9.12 -6.72
C THR A 236 7.91 10.58 -6.58
N SER A 237 7.61 11.24 -7.70
CA SER A 237 7.20 12.64 -7.74
C SER A 237 5.68 12.75 -7.86
N TYR A 238 5.03 13.29 -6.82
CA TYR A 238 3.59 13.59 -6.88
C TYR A 238 3.28 14.61 -7.99
N ALA A 239 4.22 15.51 -8.31
CA ALA A 239 4.06 16.48 -9.38
C ALA A 239 4.03 15.80 -10.76
N THR A 240 4.93 14.83 -10.98
CA THR A 240 4.93 14.00 -12.20
C THR A 240 3.62 13.23 -12.33
N ALA A 241 3.13 12.65 -11.23
CA ALA A 241 1.83 11.97 -11.22
C ALA A 241 0.68 12.95 -11.56
N LYS A 242 0.69 14.16 -11.00
CA LYS A 242 -0.29 15.23 -11.27
C LYS A 242 -0.29 15.71 -12.72
N ASP A 243 0.86 15.70 -13.39
CA ASP A 243 0.97 16.05 -14.81
C ASP A 243 0.46 14.93 -15.74
N LEU A 244 0.43 13.68 -15.25
CA LEU A 244 0.14 12.50 -16.04
C LEU A 244 -1.24 11.91 -15.81
N LEU A 245 -1.87 12.16 -14.67
CA LEU A 245 -3.17 11.60 -14.32
C LEU A 245 -4.24 12.68 -14.13
N SER A 246 -5.49 12.26 -14.16
CA SER A 246 -6.69 13.08 -13.98
C SER A 246 -7.76 12.30 -13.19
N PRO A 247 -8.80 12.97 -12.65
CA PRO A 247 -9.87 12.28 -11.93
C PRO A 247 -10.49 11.13 -12.72
N GLY A 248 -10.59 9.95 -12.11
CA GLY A 248 -10.99 8.69 -12.72
C GLY A 248 -9.83 7.75 -13.04
N ASP A 249 -8.58 8.22 -12.96
CA ASP A 249 -7.39 7.37 -13.07
C ASP A 249 -7.02 6.73 -11.72
N ILE A 250 -6.09 5.78 -11.77
CA ILE A 250 -5.66 5.00 -10.61
C ILE A 250 -4.18 5.26 -10.28
N VAL A 251 -3.90 5.41 -8.99
CA VAL A 251 -2.55 5.40 -8.43
C VAL A 251 -2.39 4.14 -7.57
N GLN A 252 -1.35 3.36 -7.84
CA GLN A 252 -0.96 2.23 -6.99
C GLN A 252 0.31 2.54 -6.21
N LEU A 253 0.43 2.01 -5.00
CA LEU A 253 1.68 2.06 -4.23
C LEU A 253 2.47 0.77 -4.43
N GLN A 254 3.74 0.94 -4.76
CA GLN A 254 4.74 -0.12 -4.76
C GLN A 254 5.73 0.09 -3.65
N GLN A 255 6.17 -1.02 -3.04
CA GLN A 255 7.25 -1.03 -2.07
C GLN A 255 8.36 -2.00 -2.49
N LEU A 256 9.59 -1.70 -2.09
CA LEU A 256 10.77 -2.51 -2.38
C LEU A 256 10.99 -3.53 -1.26
N GLN A 257 10.88 -4.82 -1.60
CA GLN A 257 11.08 -5.94 -0.68
C GLN A 257 12.11 -6.91 -1.23
N ASN A 258 13.21 -7.12 -0.50
CA ASN A 258 14.28 -8.04 -0.89
C ASN A 258 14.79 -7.81 -2.33
N GLY A 259 14.88 -6.54 -2.75
CA GLY A 259 15.31 -6.13 -4.10
C GLY A 259 14.24 -6.19 -5.18
N ASN A 260 13.01 -6.56 -4.84
CA ASN A 260 11.88 -6.70 -5.77
C ASN A 260 10.77 -5.69 -5.44
N TRP A 261 10.13 -5.14 -6.46
CA TRP A 261 8.98 -4.26 -6.29
C TRP A 261 7.69 -5.06 -6.20
N VAL A 262 6.82 -4.67 -5.27
CA VAL A 262 5.53 -5.29 -5.00
C VAL A 262 4.48 -4.21 -4.84
N SER A 263 3.41 -4.22 -5.66
CA SER A 263 2.27 -3.32 -5.45
C SER A 263 1.39 -3.81 -4.32
N TYR A 264 1.06 -2.92 -3.40
CA TYR A 264 0.35 -3.29 -2.17
C TYR A 264 -0.88 -2.42 -1.87
N HIS A 265 -1.07 -1.32 -2.58
CA HIS A 265 -2.22 -0.46 -2.38
C HIS A 265 -2.76 0.12 -3.70
N ASN A 266 -4.08 0.31 -3.77
CA ASN A 266 -4.79 0.75 -4.97
C ASN A 266 -5.74 1.91 -4.61
N MET A 267 -5.66 3.02 -5.35
CA MET A 267 -6.36 4.27 -5.01
C MET A 267 -6.94 4.95 -6.25
N LEU A 268 -8.15 5.50 -6.11
CA LEU A 268 -8.81 6.26 -7.18
C LEU A 268 -8.48 7.74 -7.04
N VAL A 269 -8.05 8.37 -8.14
CA VAL A 269 -8.02 9.83 -8.24
C VAL A 269 -9.46 10.33 -8.35
N THR A 270 -10.00 10.93 -7.28
CA THR A 270 -11.38 11.41 -7.25
C THR A 270 -11.52 12.88 -7.61
N ALA A 271 -10.49 13.67 -7.35
CA ALA A 271 -10.45 15.08 -7.67
C ALA A 271 -9.00 15.55 -7.89
N GLU A 272 -8.86 16.78 -8.36
CA GLU A 272 -7.57 17.45 -8.48
C GLU A 272 -7.72 18.93 -8.16
N ASN A 273 -6.63 19.56 -7.74
CA ASN A 273 -6.51 21.00 -7.64
C ASN A 273 -5.29 21.48 -8.43
N ALA A 274 -4.97 22.77 -8.35
CA ALA A 274 -3.87 23.37 -9.09
C ALA A 274 -2.49 22.73 -8.82
N THR A 275 -2.34 22.02 -7.70
CA THR A 275 -1.04 21.52 -7.21
C THR A 275 -1.02 20.04 -6.88
N ASP A 276 -2.17 19.35 -6.89
CA ASP A 276 -2.26 17.99 -6.36
C ASP A 276 -3.43 17.17 -6.90
N LEU A 277 -3.27 15.86 -6.81
CA LEU A 277 -4.32 14.86 -6.98
C LEU A 277 -4.91 14.51 -5.61
N LEU A 278 -6.22 14.30 -5.56
CA LEU A 278 -6.94 13.88 -4.38
C LEU A 278 -7.42 12.44 -4.58
N LEU A 279 -7.10 11.59 -3.63
CA LEU A 279 -7.26 10.15 -3.70
C LEU A 279 -8.32 9.67 -2.71
N THR A 280 -9.17 8.75 -3.16
CA THR A 280 -10.16 8.07 -2.32
C THR A 280 -9.93 6.57 -2.41
N TYR A 281 -9.90 5.90 -1.26
CA TYR A 281 -9.54 4.47 -1.16
C TYR A 281 -9.97 3.87 0.18
N HIS A 282 -10.01 2.54 0.23
CA HIS A 282 -10.22 1.77 1.45
C HIS A 282 -8.89 1.26 2.02
N SER A 283 -8.69 1.51 3.31
CA SER A 283 -7.70 0.91 4.24
C SER A 283 -7.91 1.57 5.60
N THR A 284 -8.11 2.88 5.59
CA THR A 284 -8.49 3.73 6.73
C THR A 284 -9.73 4.56 6.39
N ASP A 285 -10.56 4.09 5.45
CA ASP A 285 -11.74 4.80 4.92
C ASP A 285 -11.40 6.24 4.54
N THR A 286 -10.66 6.42 3.45
CA THR A 286 -10.05 7.70 3.10
C THR A 286 -10.77 8.37 1.93
N ARG A 287 -11.11 9.64 2.11
CA ARG A 287 -11.66 10.51 1.07
C ARG A 287 -10.74 11.68 0.77
N ASP A 288 -10.47 11.88 -0.52
CA ASP A 288 -9.76 13.04 -1.07
C ASP A 288 -8.41 13.37 -0.39
N LYS A 289 -7.65 12.33 0.02
CA LYS A 289 -6.29 12.51 0.55
C LYS A 289 -5.37 13.03 -0.55
N ARG A 290 -4.57 14.06 -0.25
CA ARG A 290 -3.61 14.61 -1.21
C ARG A 290 -2.51 13.57 -1.50
N LEU A 291 -2.19 13.36 -2.77
CA LEU A 291 -1.12 12.44 -3.16
C LEU A 291 0.22 12.86 -2.55
N ARG A 292 0.52 14.16 -2.44
CA ARG A 292 1.76 14.64 -1.80
C ARG A 292 1.90 14.25 -0.32
N ASP A 293 0.79 13.97 0.35
CA ASP A 293 0.79 13.59 1.77
C ASP A 293 1.06 12.08 1.94
N ILE A 294 1.10 11.31 0.84
CA ILE A 294 1.50 9.90 0.84
C ILE A 294 2.98 9.83 0.50
N PRO A 295 3.86 9.39 1.41
CA PRO A 295 5.31 9.47 1.20
C PRO A 295 5.77 8.57 0.04
N ALA A 296 6.82 9.00 -0.65
CA ALA A 296 7.55 8.18 -1.61
C ALA A 296 9.06 8.42 -1.43
N GLY A 297 9.87 7.47 -1.89
CA GLY A 297 11.30 7.48 -1.63
C GLY A 297 12.01 6.25 -2.18
N ALA A 298 13.13 5.89 -1.54
CA ALA A 298 13.99 4.80 -2.01
C ALA A 298 13.28 3.43 -2.05
N THR A 299 12.34 3.21 -1.12
CA THR A 299 11.64 1.93 -0.93
C THR A 299 10.16 1.99 -1.24
N GLN A 300 9.62 3.15 -1.62
CA GLN A 300 8.20 3.32 -1.96
C GLN A 300 8.02 4.26 -3.14
N ARG A 301 7.15 3.90 -4.09
CA ARG A 301 6.86 4.70 -5.28
C ARG A 301 5.43 4.53 -5.77
N TYR A 302 5.00 5.44 -6.62
CA TYR A 302 3.70 5.39 -7.29
C TYR A 302 3.82 4.64 -8.62
N VAL A 303 2.82 3.83 -8.95
CA VAL A 303 2.58 3.34 -10.31
C VAL A 303 1.32 4.03 -10.85
N LEU A 304 1.43 4.56 -12.06
CA LEU A 304 0.41 5.41 -12.65
C LEU A 304 -0.36 4.64 -13.72
N VAL A 305 -1.69 4.55 -13.56
CA VAL A 305 -2.56 3.80 -14.46
C VAL A 305 -3.65 4.72 -14.98
N ARG A 306 -3.59 5.04 -16.28
CA ARG A 306 -4.51 5.96 -16.95
C ARG A 306 -5.65 5.18 -17.61
N PHE A 307 -6.88 5.55 -17.29
CA PHE A 307 -8.08 5.05 -17.93
C PHE A 307 -8.51 6.00 -19.07
N PRO A 308 -9.35 5.57 -20.02
CA PRO A 308 -9.89 6.43 -21.06
C PRO A 308 -10.73 7.61 -20.52
#